data_AF-A0A939SR88-F1
#
_entry.id   AF-A0A939SR88-F1
#
_cell.length_a   1.000
_cell.length_b   1.000
_cell.length_c   1.000
_cell.angle_alpha   90.00
_cell.angle_beta   90.00
_cell.angle_gamma   90.00
#
_symmetry.space_group_name_H-M   'P 1'
#
loop_
_entity.id
_entity.type
_entity.pdbx_description
1 polymer ?
#
loop_
_entity_poly.entity_id
_entity_poly.type
_entity_poly.pdbx_seq_one_letter_code
_entity_poly.pdbx_strand_id
1 'polypeptide(L)' 'MPTTRAFITLAETKNYREASSRLYISQPALTKQIQLLEKQLI' A
#
# COMPACT_ATOMS: atom_id res chain seq x y z
N MET A 1 -3.88 11.08 -6.50
CA MET A 1 -2.76 10.15 -6.76
C MET A 1 -3.00 8.85 -5.97
N PRO A 2 -3.04 7.68 -6.62
CA PRO A 2 -3.43 6.41 -6.00
C PRO A 2 -2.46 5.86 -4.92
N THR A 3 -1.22 6.35 -4.86
CA THR A 3 -0.18 5.87 -3.92
C THR A 3 -0.40 6.30 -2.46
N THR A 4 -1.01 7.46 -2.20
CA THR A 4 -1.23 7.96 -0.83
C THR A 4 -2.25 7.11 -0.07
N ARG A 5 -3.30 6.62 -0.75
CA ARG A 5 -4.32 5.76 -0.12
C ARG A 5 -3.73 4.42 0.32
N ALA A 6 -2.90 3.81 -0.52
CA ALA A 6 -2.21 2.56 -0.19
C ALA A 6 -1.32 2.71 1.05
N PHE A 7 -0.56 3.82 1.12
CA PHE A 7 0.30 4.12 2.26
C PHE A 7 -0.49 4.36 3.55
N ILE A 8 -1.52 5.22 3.53
CA ILE A 8 -2.35 5.51 4.70
C ILE A 8 -3.01 4.22 5.22
N THR A 9 -3.66 3.45 4.36
CA THR A 9 -4.33 2.20 4.77
C THR A 9 -3.35 1.17 5.31
N LEU A 10 -2.14 1.07 4.75
CA LEU A 10 -1.09 0.21 5.31
C LEU A 10 -0.63 0.71 6.69
N ALA A 11 -0.47 2.02 6.87
CA ALA A 11 -0.07 2.60 8.16
C ALA A 11 -1.11 2.39 9.26
N GLU A 12 -2.41 2.50 8.92
CA GLU A 12 -3.52 2.24 9.84
C GLU A 12 -3.61 0.78 10.28
N THR A 13 -3.44 -0.15 9.32
CA THR A 13 -3.60 -1.58 9.57
C THR A 13 -2.34 -2.25 10.10
N LYS A 14 -1.16 -1.67 9.83
CA LYS A 14 0.17 -2.23 10.11
C LYS A 14 0.35 -3.66 9.58
N ASN A 15 -0.44 -4.05 8.57
CA ASN A 15 -0.49 -5.40 8.05
C ASN A 15 -0.86 -5.38 6.56
N TYR A 16 0.05 -5.86 5.71
CA TYR A 16 -0.12 -5.88 4.26
C TYR A 16 -1.32 -6.71 3.78
N ARG A 17 -1.63 -7.83 4.46
CA ARG A 17 -2.76 -8.69 4.09
C ARG A 17 -4.07 -7.95 4.37
N GLU A 18 -4.22 -7.43 5.57
CA GLU A 18 -5.40 -6.65 5.98
C GLU A 18 -5.59 -5.40 5.11
N ALA A 19 -4.53 -4.63 4.88
CA ALA A 19 -4.55 -3.47 3.99
C ALA A 19 -4.98 -3.83 2.56
N SER A 20 -4.44 -4.92 2.01
CA SER A 20 -4.78 -5.36 0.64
C SER A 20 -6.25 -5.77 0.53
N SER A 21 -6.80 -6.41 1.57
CA SER A 21 -8.22 -6.75 1.65
C SER A 21 -9.09 -5.49 1.69
N ARG A 22 -8.75 -4.48 2.52
CA ARG A 22 -9.49 -3.20 2.59
C ARG A 22 -9.44 -2.39 1.30
N LEU A 23 -8.38 -2.56 0.51
CA LEU A 23 -8.19 -1.88 -0.78
C LEU A 23 -8.73 -2.67 -1.96
N TYR A 24 -9.26 -3.88 -1.75
CA TYR A 24 -9.75 -4.78 -2.79
C TYR A 24 -8.70 -5.07 -3.88
N ILE A 25 -7.44 -5.23 -3.46
CA ILE A 25 -6.32 -5.60 -4.34
C ILE A 25 -5.57 -6.79 -3.77
N SER A 26 -4.74 -7.44 -4.60
CA SER A 26 -3.84 -8.47 -4.11
C SER A 26 -2.72 -7.86 -3.25
N GLN A 27 -2.24 -8.62 -2.27
CA GLN A 27 -1.10 -8.20 -1.44
C GLN A 27 0.14 -7.84 -2.29
N PRO A 28 0.54 -8.60 -3.34
CA PRO A 28 1.65 -8.22 -4.20
C PRO A 28 1.45 -6.88 -4.92
N ALA A 29 0.22 -6.56 -5.35
CA ALA A 29 -0.09 -5.27 -5.95
C ALA A 29 0.10 -4.13 -4.95
N LEU A 30 -0.33 -4.32 -3.70
CA LEU A 30 -0.09 -3.35 -2.62
C LEU A 30 1.41 -3.15 -2.37
N THR A 31 2.18 -4.23 -2.22
CA THR A 31 3.63 -4.14 -2.01
C THR A 31 4.32 -3.37 -3.12
N LYS A 32 3.98 -3.61 -4.39
CA LYS A 32 4.54 -2.88 -5.53
C LYS A 32 4.21 -1.38 -5.50
N GLN A 33 2.99 -1.02 -5.07
CA GLN A 33 2.60 0.39 -4.93
C GLN A 33 3.40 1.11 -3.83
N ILE A 34 3.64 0.46 -2.69
CA ILE A 34 4.44 1.01 -1.59
C ILE A 34 5.90 1.16 -2.01
N GLN A 35 6.49 0.14 -2.62
CA GLN A 35 7.88 0.20 -3.12
C GLN A 35 8.06 1.30 -4.18
N LEU A 36 7.06 1.51 -5.05
CA LEU A 36 7.11 2.59 -6.03
C LEU A 36 7.07 3.96 -5.34
N LEU A 37 6.25 4.11 -4.30
CA LEU A 37 6.18 5.34 -3.51
C LEU A 37 7.50 5.62 -2.78
N GLU A 38 8.10 4.62 -2.15
CA GLU A 38 9.40 4.76 -1.46
C GLU A 38 10.50 5.22 -2.42
N LYS A 39 10.55 4.68 -3.64
CA LYS A 39 11.48 5.10 -4.70
C LYS A 39 11.27 6.52 -5.25
N GLN A 40 10.14 7.15 -4.95
CA GLN A 40 9.86 8.53 -5.36
C GLN A 40 10.26 9.54 -4.27
N LEU A 41 10.39 9.09 -3.03
CA LEU A 41 10.70 9.91 -1.86
C LEU A 41 12.18 9.82 -1.45
N ILE A 42 12.90 8.85 -2.02
CA ILE A 42 14.33 8.58 -1.82
C ILE A 42 15.00 8.69 -3.19
#